data_AF-A0A1T4M5I0-F1
#
_entry.id   AF-A0A1T4M5I0-F1
#
_cell.length_a   1.000
_cell.length_b   1.000
_cell.length_c   1.000
_cell.angle_alpha   90.00
_cell.angle_beta   90.00
_cell.angle_gamma   90.00
#
_symmetry.space_group_name_H-M   'P 1'
#
loop_
_entity.id
_entity.type
_entity.pdbx_description
1 polymer ?
#
loop_
_entity_poly.entity_id
_entity_poly.type
_entity_poly.pdbx_seq_one_letter_code
_entity_poly.pdbx_strand_id
1 'polypeptide(L)'
;MTLHDFRNPIFALAILAIVFLAACGDDSGSSASGNAIPEADPNATLVSQVPVGDVYSDMTVRDANGNVVGVFDPNTGYITLSDGNVVTMNGGLILAISSNSLLPEVSSSSVEVASSSSMTEVSSSSMEVVSSSSSSSAISYGTLTDARDGQFYKTVKIGEQIWMAENLNYDYNGGTAKSYCYNDEPDSCAKYGRLYTWAAAMDSVGVFGDGGKGCGGYGVTCKATYPVRGVCPEGWHLPSDGEWQTLFKTVGGTGVAGTKLKSTSGWDDYDGKSGNGSDKYGFSVLPAGDRRVGGSYLDAGEHAFFWSSTGGSSYNAYYWYFSFDIEDVNSDYDSKHHGFSVRCLRDLN
;
A
#
# COMPACT_ATOMS: atom_id res chain seq x y z
N MET A 1 15.46 -63.22 -22.75
CA MET A 1 14.29 -62.90 -23.60
C MET A 1 13.56 -61.77 -22.91
N THR A 2 13.50 -60.53 -23.36
CA THR A 2 13.89 -59.86 -24.61
C THR A 2 14.07 -58.39 -24.25
N LEU A 3 15.28 -57.86 -24.45
CA LEU A 3 15.58 -56.43 -24.51
C LEU A 3 15.01 -55.88 -25.82
N HIS A 4 14.32 -54.74 -25.78
CA HIS A 4 14.02 -53.95 -26.97
C HIS A 4 15.07 -52.85 -27.11
N ASP A 5 15.50 -52.72 -28.35
CA ASP A 5 16.70 -52.07 -28.85
C ASP A 5 16.29 -51.00 -29.90
N PHE A 6 17.24 -50.13 -30.25
CA PHE A 6 17.25 -49.12 -31.34
C PHE A 6 16.52 -47.78 -31.10
N ARG A 7 17.11 -46.59 -31.34
CA ARG A 7 17.97 -46.16 -32.47
C ARG A 7 18.77 -44.86 -32.17
N ASN A 8 20.03 -44.86 -32.63
CA ASN A 8 21.01 -43.75 -32.85
C ASN A 8 20.52 -42.67 -33.89
N PRO A 9 21.23 -41.54 -34.24
CA PRO A 9 22.68 -41.23 -34.08
C PRO A 9 23.10 -39.75 -33.79
N ILE A 10 24.42 -39.59 -33.62
CA ILE A 10 25.31 -38.42 -33.68
C ILE A 10 25.15 -37.59 -34.98
N PHE A 11 25.24 -36.25 -34.89
CA PHE A 11 25.80 -35.39 -35.96
C PHE A 11 26.51 -34.16 -35.37
N ALA A 12 27.60 -33.78 -36.04
CA ALA A 12 28.64 -32.84 -35.62
C ALA A 12 28.50 -31.44 -36.25
N LEU A 13 29.19 -30.48 -35.61
CA LEU A 13 29.83 -29.24 -36.11
C LEU A 13 29.08 -28.33 -37.12
N ALA A 14 28.91 -27.06 -36.73
CA ALA A 14 29.32 -25.91 -37.55
C ALA A 14 29.38 -24.62 -36.70
N ILE A 15 30.60 -24.10 -36.52
CA ILE A 15 30.89 -22.74 -36.04
C ILE A 15 30.77 -21.83 -37.26
N LEU A 16 29.97 -20.77 -37.18
CA LEU A 16 30.02 -19.68 -38.16
C LEU A 16 30.21 -18.35 -37.43
N ALA A 17 31.42 -17.81 -37.56
CA ALA A 17 31.76 -16.43 -37.24
C ALA A 17 31.24 -15.51 -38.35
N ILE A 18 30.64 -14.38 -37.98
CA ILE A 18 30.46 -13.24 -38.88
C ILE A 18 30.98 -12.00 -38.14
N VAL A 19 31.97 -11.36 -38.77
CA VAL A 19 32.61 -10.12 -38.36
C VAL A 19 32.36 -9.07 -39.44
N PHE A 20 32.35 -7.80 -39.02
CA PHE A 20 32.41 -6.53 -39.78
C PHE A 20 31.06 -6.04 -40.35
N LEU A 21 30.68 -4.76 -40.26
CA LEU A 21 31.47 -3.53 -40.32
C LEU A 21 31.01 -2.44 -39.32
N ALA A 22 32.00 -1.67 -38.87
CA ALA A 22 31.80 -0.31 -38.38
C ALA A 22 31.52 0.64 -39.55
N ALA A 23 30.56 1.55 -39.36
CA ALA A 23 30.42 2.76 -40.16
C ALA A 23 30.04 3.92 -39.23
N CYS A 24 30.91 4.92 -39.17
CA CYS A 24 30.62 6.22 -38.56
C CYS A 24 29.71 7.03 -39.50
N GLY A 25 28.78 7.78 -38.91
CA GLY A 25 28.02 8.82 -39.58
C GLY A 25 27.51 9.80 -38.53
N ASP A 26 28.28 10.87 -38.30
CA ASP A 26 27.81 12.09 -37.64
C ASP A 26 26.91 12.86 -38.61
N ASP A 27 25.75 13.35 -38.15
CA ASP A 27 25.39 14.77 -38.23
C ASP A 27 24.07 15.07 -37.49
N SER A 28 24.24 15.85 -36.42
CA SER A 28 23.39 16.91 -35.85
C SER A 28 21.89 17.05 -36.21
N GLY A 29 21.06 16.97 -35.16
CA GLY A 29 20.28 18.13 -34.69
C GLY A 29 18.76 18.15 -34.93
N SER A 30 17.98 17.93 -33.86
CA SER A 30 17.06 18.93 -33.26
C SER A 30 15.91 18.29 -32.46
N SER A 31 15.93 18.53 -31.15
CA SER A 31 14.81 18.71 -30.20
C SER A 31 13.53 17.88 -30.35
N ALA A 32 13.34 16.93 -29.42
CA ALA A 32 12.02 16.56 -28.90
C ALA A 32 12.16 16.30 -27.40
N SER A 33 11.27 16.89 -26.59
CA SER A 33 11.23 16.71 -25.14
C SER A 33 10.88 15.26 -24.80
N GLY A 34 11.88 14.42 -24.54
CA GLY A 34 11.70 13.10 -23.95
C GLY A 34 11.83 13.20 -22.44
N ASN A 35 10.94 12.51 -21.71
CA ASN A 35 11.16 12.20 -20.30
C ASN A 35 12.59 11.64 -20.17
N ALA A 36 13.45 12.36 -19.46
CA ALA A 36 14.77 11.83 -19.13
C ALA A 36 14.55 10.54 -18.34
N ILE A 37 15.12 9.43 -18.83
CA ILE A 37 15.20 8.18 -18.06
C ILE A 37 15.96 8.55 -16.78
N PRO A 38 15.42 8.26 -15.58
CA PRO A 38 16.16 8.51 -14.36
C PRO A 38 17.47 7.72 -14.40
N GLU A 39 18.58 8.39 -14.12
CA GLU A 39 19.87 7.70 -13.99
C GLU A 39 19.81 6.76 -12.78
N ALA A 40 20.38 5.57 -12.92
CA ALA A 40 20.48 4.59 -11.85
C ALA A 40 21.29 5.16 -10.68
N ASP A 41 20.72 5.24 -9.47
CA ASP A 41 21.51 5.52 -8.27
C ASP A 41 22.39 4.28 -7.95
N PRO A 42 23.72 4.41 -7.94
CA PRO A 42 24.62 3.29 -7.65
C PRO A 42 24.51 2.77 -6.20
N ASN A 43 23.88 3.52 -5.30
CA ASN A 43 23.67 3.12 -3.90
C ASN A 43 22.26 2.57 -3.63
N ALA A 44 21.40 2.49 -4.65
CA ALA A 44 20.07 1.95 -4.48
C ALA A 44 20.15 0.46 -4.10
N THR A 45 19.34 0.06 -3.11
CA THR A 45 19.29 -1.33 -2.65
C THR A 45 18.14 -2.05 -3.35
N LEU A 46 18.31 -3.35 -3.65
CA LEU A 46 17.26 -4.18 -4.20
C LEU A 46 16.09 -4.28 -3.20
N VAL A 47 14.89 -3.98 -3.67
CA VAL A 47 13.66 -3.95 -2.85
C VAL A 47 12.72 -5.08 -3.23
N SER A 48 12.56 -5.42 -4.51
CA SER A 48 11.66 -6.50 -4.94
C SER A 48 12.10 -7.08 -6.28
N GLN A 49 11.74 -8.34 -6.56
CA GLN A 49 11.98 -8.98 -7.86
C GLN A 49 10.64 -9.16 -8.59
N VAL A 50 10.58 -8.71 -9.85
CA VAL A 50 9.40 -8.81 -10.72
C VAL A 50 9.75 -9.44 -12.08
N PRO A 51 8.77 -9.95 -12.85
CA PRO A 51 9.05 -10.57 -14.15
C PRO A 51 9.69 -9.64 -15.19
N VAL A 52 9.52 -8.32 -15.03
CA VAL A 52 10.09 -7.30 -15.91
C VAL A 52 11.43 -6.74 -15.43
N GLY A 53 11.93 -7.17 -14.27
CA GLY A 53 13.21 -6.73 -13.70
C GLY A 53 13.23 -6.71 -12.17
N ASP A 54 14.25 -6.08 -11.63
CA ASP A 54 14.47 -5.90 -10.19
C ASP A 54 14.09 -4.45 -9.81
N VAL A 55 13.26 -4.25 -8.78
CA VAL A 55 12.83 -2.94 -8.28
C VAL A 55 13.77 -2.49 -7.17
N TYR A 56 14.31 -1.28 -7.30
CA TYR A 56 15.28 -0.69 -6.36
C TYR A 56 14.66 0.41 -5.50
N SER A 57 15.34 0.78 -4.41
CA SER A 57 14.88 1.78 -3.45
C SER A 57 14.79 3.21 -4.01
N ASP A 58 15.44 3.46 -5.13
CA ASP A 58 15.35 4.70 -5.92
C ASP A 58 14.16 4.67 -6.91
N MET A 59 13.29 3.68 -6.80
CA MET A 59 12.11 3.46 -7.64
C MET A 59 12.42 3.06 -9.08
N THR A 60 13.69 2.79 -9.42
CA THR A 60 14.05 2.25 -10.73
C THR A 60 13.79 0.76 -10.81
N VAL A 61 13.38 0.30 -11.99
CA VAL A 61 13.32 -1.13 -12.34
C VAL A 61 14.48 -1.42 -13.26
N ARG A 62 15.32 -2.41 -12.91
CA ARG A 62 16.55 -2.73 -13.64
C ARG A 62 16.54 -4.16 -14.17
N ASP A 63 17.12 -4.35 -15.35
CA ASP A 63 17.34 -5.70 -15.91
C ASP A 63 18.48 -6.44 -15.18
N ALA A 64 18.73 -7.69 -15.56
CA ALA A 64 19.82 -8.50 -15.00
C ALA A 64 21.23 -7.93 -15.26
N ASN A 65 21.36 -6.95 -16.18
CA ASN A 65 22.62 -6.27 -16.47
C ASN A 65 22.75 -4.94 -15.69
N GLY A 66 21.73 -4.57 -14.90
CA GLY A 66 21.69 -3.34 -14.13
C GLY A 66 21.19 -2.11 -14.91
N ASN A 67 20.69 -2.27 -16.13
CA ASN A 67 20.16 -1.15 -16.92
C ASN A 67 18.74 -0.79 -16.43
N VAL A 68 18.45 0.50 -16.30
CA VAL A 68 17.08 0.97 -16.01
C VAL A 68 16.18 0.66 -17.19
N VAL A 69 15.19 -0.21 -16.96
CA VAL A 69 14.17 -0.59 -17.94
C VAL A 69 12.83 0.06 -17.66
N GLY A 70 12.62 0.62 -16.47
CA GLY A 70 11.42 1.36 -16.13
C GLY A 70 11.49 2.04 -14.77
N VAL A 71 10.38 2.65 -14.37
CA VAL A 71 10.19 3.29 -13.08
C VAL A 71 8.94 2.72 -12.42
N PHE A 72 9.07 2.31 -11.18
CA PHE A 72 7.96 1.85 -10.36
C PHE A 72 7.29 3.05 -9.66
N ASP A 73 5.98 3.18 -9.82
CA ASP A 73 5.17 4.17 -9.11
C ASP A 73 4.56 3.54 -7.85
N PRO A 74 4.99 3.96 -6.65
CA PRO A 74 4.49 3.37 -5.41
C PRO A 74 3.03 3.74 -5.15
N ASN A 75 2.56 4.87 -5.70
CA ASN A 75 1.19 5.32 -5.49
C ASN A 75 0.20 4.39 -6.17
N THR A 76 0.51 3.99 -7.40
CA THR A 76 -0.36 3.16 -8.24
C THR A 76 -0.01 1.67 -8.23
N GLY A 77 1.22 1.30 -7.86
CA GLY A 77 1.70 -0.08 -7.92
C GLY A 77 2.05 -0.54 -9.34
N TYR A 78 2.18 0.38 -10.29
CA TYR A 78 2.49 0.08 -11.69
C TYR A 78 3.92 0.44 -12.05
N ILE A 79 4.43 -0.22 -13.09
CA ILE A 79 5.75 0.05 -13.66
C ILE A 79 5.54 0.74 -15.00
N THR A 80 6.14 1.91 -15.17
CA THR A 80 6.25 2.57 -16.47
C THR A 80 7.58 2.17 -17.09
N LEU A 81 7.54 1.38 -18.14
CA LEU A 81 8.72 0.95 -18.89
C LEU A 81 9.30 2.12 -19.70
N SER A 82 10.56 1.99 -20.09
CA SER A 82 11.29 3.03 -20.83
C SER A 82 10.74 3.28 -22.23
N ASP A 83 9.98 2.34 -22.78
CA ASP A 83 9.21 2.48 -24.02
C ASP A 83 7.85 3.17 -23.82
N GLY A 84 7.55 3.57 -22.58
CA GLY A 84 6.32 4.25 -22.17
C GLY A 84 5.13 3.30 -21.94
N ASN A 85 5.32 1.99 -22.08
CA ASN A 85 4.30 1.01 -21.71
C ASN A 85 4.12 0.97 -20.20
N VAL A 86 2.87 0.84 -19.74
CA VAL A 86 2.57 0.68 -18.31
C VAL A 86 2.21 -0.77 -18.06
N VAL A 87 2.89 -1.40 -17.11
CA VAL A 87 2.70 -2.82 -16.75
C VAL A 87 2.45 -2.99 -15.26
N THR A 88 1.78 -4.08 -14.89
CA THR A 88 1.66 -4.52 -13.49
C THR A 88 2.98 -5.11 -12.98
N MET A 89 3.12 -5.27 -11.66
CA MET A 89 4.24 -5.98 -11.04
C MET A 89 4.42 -7.42 -11.54
N ASN A 90 3.41 -8.02 -12.18
CA ASN A 90 3.51 -9.36 -12.78
C ASN A 90 3.82 -9.32 -14.30
N GLY A 91 4.13 -8.14 -14.85
CA GLY A 91 4.41 -7.96 -16.28
C GLY A 91 3.17 -7.92 -17.18
N GLY A 92 1.97 -7.75 -16.61
CA GLY A 92 0.74 -7.59 -17.39
C GLY A 92 0.64 -6.19 -17.98
N LEU A 93 0.50 -6.07 -19.30
CA LEU A 93 0.39 -4.80 -20.00
C LEU A 93 -0.96 -4.11 -19.72
N ILE A 94 -0.92 -2.87 -19.24
CA ILE A 94 -2.09 -2.03 -18.98
C ILE A 94 -2.31 -1.05 -20.13
N LEU A 95 -1.23 -0.40 -20.59
CA LEU A 95 -1.29 0.62 -21.64
C LEU A 95 -0.07 0.51 -22.54
N ALA A 96 -0.27 0.65 -23.86
CA ALA A 96 0.80 0.72 -24.84
C ALA A 96 0.77 2.04 -25.61
N ILE A 97 1.92 2.67 -25.83
CA ILE A 97 2.00 3.85 -26.70
C ILE A 97 2.12 3.37 -28.15
N SER A 98 1.01 3.39 -28.88
CA SER A 98 1.04 3.24 -30.34
C SER A 98 1.65 4.51 -30.94
N SER A 99 2.89 4.41 -31.40
CA SER A 99 3.56 5.48 -32.14
C SER A 99 2.91 5.64 -33.52
N ASN A 100 1.95 6.56 -33.66
CA ASN A 100 1.68 7.28 -34.92
C ASN A 100 0.76 8.51 -34.70
N SER A 101 1.38 9.68 -34.82
CA SER A 101 0.91 10.93 -35.46
C SER A 101 -0.48 11.54 -35.16
N LEU A 102 -0.42 12.75 -34.57
CA LEU A 102 -1.15 14.00 -34.90
C LEU A 102 -2.59 14.25 -34.35
N LEU A 103 -2.64 15.04 -33.26
CA LEU A 103 -3.47 16.25 -32.93
C LEU A 103 -5.02 16.26 -33.19
N PRO A 104 -5.84 17.13 -32.53
CA PRO A 104 -5.48 18.36 -31.80
C PRO A 104 -6.20 18.61 -30.44
N GLU A 105 -5.73 19.70 -29.83
CA GLU A 105 -6.23 20.42 -28.66
C GLU A 105 -7.73 20.73 -28.66
N VAL A 106 -8.32 20.71 -27.47
CA VAL A 106 -9.60 21.39 -27.18
C VAL A 106 -9.32 22.80 -26.68
N SER A 107 -9.50 23.76 -27.58
CA SER A 107 -9.50 25.19 -27.31
C SER A 107 -10.61 25.60 -26.34
N SER A 108 -10.22 26.49 -25.41
CA SER A 108 -11.11 27.35 -24.63
C SER A 108 -11.93 28.27 -25.53
N SER A 109 -13.23 28.39 -25.28
CA SER A 109 -14.06 29.46 -25.84
C SER A 109 -14.53 30.42 -24.74
N SER A 110 -14.04 31.64 -24.88
CA SER A 110 -14.43 32.85 -24.16
C SER A 110 -15.78 33.35 -24.67
N VAL A 111 -16.65 33.82 -23.77
CA VAL A 111 -17.77 34.71 -24.12
C VAL A 111 -17.91 35.78 -23.04
N GLU A 112 -17.84 37.03 -23.49
CA GLU A 112 -17.88 38.27 -22.71
C GLU A 112 -19.28 38.89 -22.73
N VAL A 113 -19.70 39.37 -21.55
CA VAL A 113 -20.66 40.42 -21.13
C VAL A 113 -22.08 40.56 -21.72
N ALA A 114 -23.04 40.65 -20.79
CA ALA A 114 -23.95 41.79 -20.72
C ALA A 114 -24.35 42.09 -19.25
N SER A 115 -24.08 43.32 -18.82
CA SER A 115 -24.47 43.89 -17.52
C SER A 115 -25.94 44.30 -17.50
N SER A 116 -26.61 44.16 -16.35
CA SER A 116 -27.64 45.10 -15.92
C SER A 116 -27.67 45.22 -14.39
N SER A 117 -27.76 46.47 -13.98
CA SER A 117 -27.61 47.05 -12.65
C SER A 117 -28.86 46.95 -11.77
N SER A 118 -28.70 46.85 -10.45
CA SER A 118 -29.34 47.78 -9.49
C SER A 118 -28.73 47.65 -8.08
N MET A 119 -28.52 48.82 -7.44
CA MET A 119 -27.77 49.04 -6.20
C MET A 119 -28.61 48.79 -4.94
N THR A 120 -27.98 48.45 -3.80
CA THR A 120 -27.60 49.40 -2.72
C THR A 120 -27.03 48.69 -1.47
N GLU A 121 -25.81 49.11 -1.09
CA GLU A 121 -25.22 49.35 0.25
C GLU A 121 -25.82 48.71 1.52
N VAL A 122 -25.01 47.96 2.30
CA VAL A 122 -24.55 48.40 3.65
C VAL A 122 -23.31 47.62 4.15
N SER A 123 -22.36 48.38 4.70
CA SER A 123 -21.46 48.12 5.84
C SER A 123 -20.28 47.12 5.79
N SER A 124 -19.10 47.75 5.89
CA SER A 124 -17.79 47.30 6.34
C SER A 124 -17.77 46.35 7.54
N SER A 125 -16.98 45.27 7.44
CA SER A 125 -16.07 44.89 8.52
C SER A 125 -14.85 44.17 7.94
N SER A 126 -13.69 44.77 8.18
CA SER A 126 -12.36 44.26 7.87
C SER A 126 -12.09 42.99 8.68
N MET A 127 -11.75 41.88 8.03
CA MET A 127 -10.93 40.83 8.65
C MET A 127 -10.02 40.20 7.60
N GLU A 128 -8.80 40.00 8.02
CA GLU A 128 -7.62 39.68 7.22
C GLU A 128 -7.81 38.39 6.44
N VAL A 129 -7.59 38.48 5.13
CA VAL A 129 -7.37 37.29 4.31
C VAL A 129 -6.00 36.77 4.69
N VAL A 130 -5.95 35.96 5.73
CA VAL A 130 -4.86 35.02 5.95
C VAL A 130 -4.95 34.06 4.77
N SER A 131 -4.18 34.37 3.73
CA SER A 131 -3.81 33.43 2.68
C SER A 131 -3.03 32.30 3.35
N SER A 132 -3.76 31.36 3.94
CA SER A 132 -3.24 30.04 4.22
C SER A 132 -3.01 29.40 2.85
N SER A 133 -1.82 29.64 2.33
CA SER A 133 -1.20 28.79 1.32
C SER A 133 -1.17 27.40 1.93
N SER A 134 -2.20 26.62 1.66
CA SER A 134 -2.14 25.17 1.76
C SER A 134 -1.14 24.73 0.71
N SER A 135 0.15 24.86 1.03
CA SER A 135 1.16 24.03 0.42
C SER A 135 0.78 22.61 0.78
N SER A 136 0.04 21.95 -0.10
CA SER A 136 -0.12 20.50 -0.13
C SER A 136 1.29 19.95 -0.24
N SER A 137 1.91 19.74 0.92
CA SER A 137 3.16 19.02 0.99
C SER A 137 2.80 17.64 0.45
N ALA A 138 3.29 17.32 -0.75
CA ALA A 138 3.06 16.04 -1.35
C ALA A 138 3.47 14.97 -0.34
N ILE A 139 2.57 14.04 -0.03
CA ILE A 139 2.85 12.97 0.92
C ILE A 139 4.07 12.20 0.40
N SER A 140 5.10 12.11 1.23
CA SER A 140 6.29 11.32 0.91
C SER A 140 6.15 9.94 1.53
N TYR A 141 6.11 8.93 0.68
CA TYR A 141 6.08 7.53 1.09
C TYR A 141 7.50 6.97 1.16
N GLY A 142 7.76 6.19 2.20
CA GLY A 142 8.84 5.22 2.23
C GLY A 142 8.34 3.85 1.77
N THR A 143 9.21 2.85 1.89
CA THR A 143 8.91 1.49 1.43
C THR A 143 9.35 0.45 2.47
N LEU A 144 8.69 -0.71 2.42
CA LEU A 144 8.99 -1.90 3.19
C LEU A 144 8.77 -3.12 2.28
N THR A 145 9.77 -3.97 2.16
CA THR A 145 9.58 -5.31 1.61
C THR A 145 9.62 -6.32 2.73
N ASP A 146 8.55 -7.11 2.86
CA ASP A 146 8.50 -8.23 3.77
C ASP A 146 9.35 -9.39 3.20
N ALA A 147 10.49 -9.66 3.83
CA ALA A 147 11.40 -10.72 3.39
C ALA A 147 10.79 -12.13 3.47
N ARG A 148 9.66 -12.31 4.16
CA ARG A 148 9.01 -13.61 4.38
C ARG A 148 8.21 -14.09 3.16
N ASP A 149 7.65 -13.17 2.39
CA ASP A 149 6.80 -13.46 1.23
C ASP A 149 7.10 -12.57 0.01
N GLY A 150 8.03 -11.62 0.13
CA GLY A 150 8.39 -10.67 -0.93
C GLY A 150 7.37 -9.56 -1.14
N GLN A 151 6.32 -9.47 -0.30
CA GLN A 151 5.29 -8.45 -0.43
C GLN A 151 5.87 -7.07 -0.14
N PHE A 152 5.69 -6.18 -1.10
CA PHE A 152 6.05 -4.78 -1.01
C PHE A 152 4.91 -3.97 -0.41
N TYR A 153 5.25 -3.02 0.46
CA TYR A 153 4.33 -2.10 1.11
C TYR A 153 4.88 -0.67 1.12
N LYS A 154 3.99 0.30 0.96
CA LYS A 154 4.25 1.71 1.29
C LYS A 154 4.30 1.92 2.79
N THR A 155 5.10 2.89 3.20
CA THR A 155 5.18 3.36 4.58
C THR A 155 5.11 4.88 4.62
N VAL A 156 4.68 5.43 5.75
CA VAL A 156 4.57 6.88 5.91
C VAL A 156 4.98 7.32 7.30
N LYS A 157 5.68 8.45 7.40
CA LYS A 157 6.04 9.08 8.67
C LYS A 157 4.93 10.05 9.08
N ILE A 158 4.30 9.81 10.24
CA ILE A 158 3.28 10.67 10.83
C ILE A 158 3.73 11.05 12.24
N GLY A 159 4.07 12.32 12.44
CA GLY A 159 4.78 12.74 13.65
C GLY A 159 6.13 12.03 13.72
N GLU A 160 6.42 11.36 14.84
CA GLU A 160 7.64 10.55 15.00
C GLU A 160 7.46 9.06 14.69
N GLN A 161 6.24 8.63 14.40
CA GLN A 161 5.94 7.23 14.12
C GLN A 161 6.01 6.96 12.61
N ILE A 162 6.57 5.81 12.23
CA ILE A 162 6.63 5.35 10.85
C ILE A 162 5.73 4.14 10.72
N TRP A 163 4.62 4.32 10.02
CA TRP A 163 3.56 3.35 9.87
C TRP A 163 3.59 2.70 8.49
N MET A 164 3.11 1.45 8.40
CA MET A 164 2.65 0.96 7.10
C MET A 164 1.48 1.82 6.61
N ALA A 165 1.52 2.21 5.34
CA ALA A 165 0.42 2.91 4.65
C ALA A 165 -0.60 1.93 4.06
N GLU A 166 -0.27 0.63 4.04
CA GLU A 166 -1.14 -0.46 3.60
C GLU A 166 -1.33 -1.48 4.72
N ASN A 167 -2.44 -2.21 4.68
CA ASN A 167 -2.69 -3.29 5.64
C ASN A 167 -1.77 -4.48 5.33
N LEU A 168 -1.33 -5.20 6.36
CA LEU A 168 -0.48 -6.38 6.19
C LEU A 168 -1.22 -7.48 5.40
N ASN A 169 -0.54 -8.08 4.42
CA ASN A 169 -1.08 -9.11 3.54
C ASN A 169 -0.29 -10.44 3.62
N TYR A 170 0.31 -10.73 4.78
CA TYR A 170 1.05 -11.97 5.02
C TYR A 170 0.10 -13.16 5.27
N ASP A 171 0.29 -14.27 4.54
CA ASP A 171 -0.48 -15.50 4.77
C ASP A 171 -0.03 -16.24 6.03
N TYR A 172 -0.58 -15.84 7.17
CA TYR A 172 -0.32 -16.49 8.44
C TYR A 172 -1.19 -17.74 8.62
N ASN A 173 -0.54 -18.89 8.78
CA ASN A 173 -1.17 -20.19 9.03
C ASN A 173 -0.43 -20.98 10.14
N GLY A 174 -0.55 -20.50 11.38
CA GLY A 174 0.08 -21.08 12.57
C GLY A 174 -0.93 -21.81 13.45
N GLY A 175 -1.21 -23.08 13.17
CA GLY A 175 -2.15 -23.89 13.97
C GLY A 175 -3.59 -23.35 13.91
N THR A 176 -4.14 -22.93 15.04
CA THR A 176 -5.47 -22.30 15.11
C THR A 176 -5.45 -20.80 14.81
N ALA A 177 -4.27 -20.18 14.84
CA ALA A 177 -4.08 -18.79 14.47
C ALA A 177 -3.97 -18.67 12.96
N LYS A 178 -4.94 -17.99 12.35
CA LYS A 178 -5.09 -17.86 10.90
C LYS A 178 -5.39 -16.44 10.46
N SER A 179 -5.13 -16.21 9.18
CA SER A 179 -5.53 -15.01 8.44
C SER A 179 -6.35 -15.38 7.20
N TYR A 180 -7.13 -14.43 6.71
CA TYR A 180 -8.15 -14.64 5.68
C TYR A 180 -8.25 -13.44 4.75
N CYS A 181 -8.57 -13.68 3.48
CA CYS A 181 -9.10 -12.64 2.61
C CYS A 181 -10.57 -12.39 2.95
N TYR A 182 -11.06 -11.17 2.75
CA TYR A 182 -12.50 -10.92 2.88
C TYR A 182 -13.30 -11.79 1.90
N ASN A 183 -14.34 -12.46 2.39
CA ASN A 183 -15.12 -13.48 1.67
C ASN A 183 -14.31 -14.67 1.14
N ASP A 184 -13.10 -14.90 1.66
CA ASP A 184 -12.16 -15.90 1.14
C ASP A 184 -11.78 -15.67 -0.35
N GLU A 185 -11.97 -14.44 -0.85
CA GLU A 185 -11.67 -14.07 -2.23
C GLU A 185 -10.26 -13.46 -2.37
N PRO A 186 -9.37 -14.02 -3.23
CA PRO A 186 -7.99 -13.55 -3.36
C PRO A 186 -7.86 -12.06 -3.73
N ASP A 187 -8.74 -11.55 -4.59
CA ASP A 187 -8.72 -10.14 -5.00
C ASP A 187 -8.98 -9.19 -3.83
N SER A 188 -9.74 -9.64 -2.83
CA SER A 188 -9.95 -8.88 -1.59
C SER A 188 -8.66 -8.72 -0.80
N CYS A 189 -7.77 -9.72 -0.80
CA CYS A 189 -6.46 -9.60 -0.15
C CYS A 189 -5.58 -8.56 -0.85
N ALA A 190 -5.59 -8.54 -2.19
CA ALA A 190 -4.85 -7.53 -2.95
C ALA A 190 -5.37 -6.10 -2.68
N LYS A 191 -6.69 -5.95 -2.50
CA LYS A 191 -7.30 -4.65 -2.21
C LYS A 191 -7.14 -4.20 -0.76
N TYR A 192 -7.46 -5.07 0.20
CA TYR A 192 -7.64 -4.72 1.61
C TYR A 192 -6.54 -5.23 2.53
N GLY A 193 -5.63 -6.08 2.04
CA GLY A 193 -4.81 -6.93 2.89
C GLY A 193 -5.64 -8.05 3.53
N ARG A 194 -5.08 -8.66 4.58
CA ARG A 194 -5.68 -9.81 5.26
C ARG A 194 -6.34 -9.43 6.58
N LEU A 195 -7.34 -10.23 6.96
CA LEU A 195 -7.99 -10.23 8.26
C LEU A 195 -7.38 -11.33 9.13
N TYR A 196 -6.80 -10.94 10.26
CA TYR A 196 -6.08 -11.82 11.17
C TYR A 196 -6.92 -12.07 12.40
N THR A 197 -7.00 -13.33 12.84
CA THR A 197 -7.38 -13.60 14.23
C THR A 197 -6.42 -12.91 15.18
N TRP A 198 -6.85 -12.52 16.39
CA TRP A 198 -5.93 -11.87 17.33
C TRP A 198 -4.75 -12.79 17.70
N ALA A 199 -5.00 -14.11 17.75
CA ALA A 199 -3.97 -15.12 17.91
C ALA A 199 -2.92 -15.14 16.76
N ALA A 200 -3.33 -14.79 15.54
CA ALA A 200 -2.42 -14.63 14.42
C ALA A 200 -1.69 -13.28 14.50
N ALA A 201 -2.43 -12.19 14.75
CA ALA A 201 -1.86 -10.85 14.89
C ALA A 201 -0.74 -10.82 15.96
N MET A 202 -0.95 -11.49 17.09
CA MET A 202 0.01 -11.60 18.19
C MET A 202 1.14 -12.61 17.95
N ASP A 203 1.11 -13.39 16.86
CA ASP A 203 1.99 -14.56 16.68
C ASP A 203 1.97 -15.49 17.91
N SER A 204 0.76 -15.95 18.27
CA SER A 204 0.54 -16.76 19.48
C SER A 204 1.34 -18.05 19.53
N VAL A 205 1.80 -18.56 18.38
CA VAL A 205 2.62 -19.75 18.25
C VAL A 205 4.11 -19.43 18.51
N GLY A 206 4.51 -18.17 18.31
CA GLY A 206 5.89 -17.70 18.48
C GLY A 206 6.79 -18.09 17.30
N VAL A 207 6.28 -17.98 16.07
CA VAL A 207 7.03 -18.24 14.84
C VAL A 207 8.09 -17.17 14.60
N PHE A 208 7.77 -15.91 14.91
CA PHE A 208 8.57 -14.72 14.62
C PHE A 208 9.11 -14.03 15.88
N GLY A 209 8.57 -14.35 17.06
CA GLY A 209 9.11 -13.93 18.35
C GLY A 209 8.26 -14.42 19.53
N ASP A 210 8.85 -14.43 20.73
CA ASP A 210 8.15 -14.91 21.93
C ASP A 210 7.23 -13.84 22.58
N GLY A 211 7.23 -12.59 22.08
CA GLY A 211 6.54 -11.46 22.72
C GLY A 211 5.03 -11.63 22.89
N GLY A 212 4.36 -12.28 21.93
CA GLY A 212 2.92 -12.59 21.99
C GLY A 212 2.61 -14.08 22.17
N LYS A 213 3.61 -14.90 22.50
CA LYS A 213 3.44 -16.35 22.59
C LYS A 213 2.42 -16.74 23.65
N GLY A 214 1.47 -17.59 23.26
CA GLY A 214 0.33 -18.00 24.08
C GLY A 214 -0.81 -16.97 24.15
N CYS A 215 -0.69 -15.80 23.52
CA CYS A 215 -1.75 -14.80 23.47
C CYS A 215 -2.72 -15.11 22.34
N GLY A 216 -3.98 -15.44 22.66
CA GLY A 216 -4.99 -15.74 21.63
C GLY A 216 -5.88 -16.94 21.91
N GLY A 217 -5.52 -17.75 22.92
CA GLY A 217 -6.39 -18.82 23.40
C GLY A 217 -7.63 -18.31 24.14
N TYR A 218 -8.75 -19.02 23.97
CA TYR A 218 -9.97 -18.80 24.74
C TYR A 218 -9.71 -19.13 26.22
N GLY A 219 -10.11 -18.23 27.12
CA GLY A 219 -9.86 -18.41 28.55
C GLY A 219 -8.41 -18.09 28.98
N VAL A 220 -7.57 -17.57 28.06
CA VAL A 220 -6.18 -17.21 28.34
C VAL A 220 -6.03 -15.71 28.44
N THR A 221 -5.65 -15.24 29.63
CA THR A 221 -5.17 -13.86 29.83
C THR A 221 -3.77 -13.75 29.25
N CYS A 222 -3.59 -12.86 28.27
CA CYS A 222 -2.30 -12.65 27.62
C CYS A 222 -1.30 -11.99 28.57
N LYS A 223 -0.06 -12.47 28.56
CA LYS A 223 1.08 -11.88 29.27
C LYS A 223 2.16 -11.54 28.26
N ALA A 224 1.86 -10.55 27.43
CA ALA A 224 2.76 -10.13 26.37
C ALA A 224 4.02 -9.45 26.91
N THR A 225 5.13 -9.59 26.18
CA THR A 225 6.33 -8.77 26.34
C THR A 225 6.37 -7.77 25.18
N TYR A 226 6.38 -6.48 25.52
CA TYR A 226 6.31 -5.40 24.54
C TYR A 226 7.70 -4.86 24.17
N PRO A 227 7.88 -4.33 22.94
CA PRO A 227 6.91 -4.34 21.84
C PRO A 227 6.67 -5.76 21.30
N VAL A 228 5.43 -6.05 20.90
CA VAL A 228 5.07 -7.36 20.35
C VAL A 228 5.24 -7.29 18.84
N ARG A 229 6.31 -7.90 18.31
CA ARG A 229 6.47 -8.06 16.85
C ARG A 229 5.19 -8.63 16.23
N GLY A 230 4.70 -9.72 16.81
CA GLY A 230 3.51 -10.41 16.31
C GLY A 230 3.72 -10.89 14.88
N VAL A 231 2.69 -10.79 14.06
CA VAL A 231 2.75 -11.14 12.63
C VAL A 231 3.51 -10.12 11.78
N CYS A 232 3.99 -9.00 12.34
CA CYS A 232 4.67 -7.97 11.56
C CYS A 232 6.06 -8.41 11.07
N PRO A 233 6.57 -7.80 9.98
CA PRO A 233 7.92 -8.04 9.48
C PRO A 233 9.01 -7.73 10.52
N GLU A 234 10.25 -8.18 10.28
CA GLU A 234 11.36 -7.86 11.18
C GLU A 234 11.64 -6.35 11.19
N GLY A 235 11.90 -5.78 12.37
CA GLY A 235 12.03 -4.32 12.56
C GLY A 235 10.69 -3.58 12.61
N TRP A 236 9.58 -4.31 12.66
CA TRP A 236 8.22 -3.78 12.79
C TRP A 236 7.44 -4.57 13.84
N HIS A 237 6.47 -3.93 14.48
CA HIS A 237 5.65 -4.55 15.51
C HIS A 237 4.16 -4.24 15.36
N LEU A 238 3.34 -5.06 16.02
CA LEU A 238 1.90 -4.84 16.16
C LEU A 238 1.69 -3.70 17.18
N PRO A 239 1.13 -2.55 16.76
CA PRO A 239 1.04 -1.38 17.62
C PRO A 239 0.16 -1.65 18.85
N SER A 240 0.60 -1.11 19.99
CA SER A 240 -0.19 -1.05 21.22
C SER A 240 -1.27 0.03 21.15
N ASP A 241 -2.20 0.02 22.12
CA ASP A 241 -3.19 1.08 22.26
C ASP A 241 -2.55 2.46 22.45
N GLY A 242 -1.46 2.56 23.21
CA GLY A 242 -0.72 3.80 23.41
C GLY A 242 -0.08 4.34 22.13
N GLU A 243 0.37 3.47 21.24
CA GLU A 243 0.94 3.86 19.96
C GLU A 243 -0.13 4.35 18.97
N TRP A 244 -1.28 3.70 18.93
CA TRP A 244 -2.45 4.20 18.20
C TRP A 244 -2.92 5.56 18.73
N GLN A 245 -3.01 5.73 20.06
CA GLN A 245 -3.37 7.02 20.65
C GLN A 245 -2.37 8.13 20.30
N THR A 246 -1.07 7.79 20.20
CA THR A 246 -0.03 8.73 19.77
C THR A 246 -0.26 9.18 18.33
N LEU A 247 -0.61 8.27 17.42
CA LEU A 247 -1.00 8.61 16.05
C LEU A 247 -2.22 9.56 16.05
N PHE A 248 -3.29 9.20 16.76
CA PHE A 248 -4.51 10.01 16.76
C PHE A 248 -4.28 11.40 17.34
N LYS A 249 -3.51 11.52 18.42
CA LYS A 249 -3.12 12.82 18.98
C LYS A 249 -2.35 13.66 17.97
N THR A 250 -1.43 13.04 17.22
CA THR A 250 -0.62 13.72 16.18
C THR A 250 -1.48 14.29 15.06
N VAL A 251 -2.57 13.60 14.69
CA VAL A 251 -3.48 14.07 13.62
C VAL A 251 -4.61 14.96 14.12
N GLY A 252 -4.60 15.37 15.39
CA GLY A 252 -5.53 16.34 15.96
C GLY A 252 -6.61 15.76 16.88
N GLY A 253 -6.46 14.52 17.33
CA GLY A 253 -7.37 13.84 18.25
C GLY A 253 -8.32 12.86 17.56
N THR A 254 -8.90 11.94 18.33
CA THR A 254 -9.78 10.87 17.82
C THR A 254 -11.01 11.42 17.11
N GLY A 255 -11.58 12.54 17.56
CA GLY A 255 -12.82 13.09 16.98
C GLY A 255 -12.71 13.70 15.57
N VAL A 256 -11.49 13.76 15.01
CA VAL A 256 -11.27 14.18 13.61
C VAL A 256 -10.34 13.24 12.85
N ALA A 257 -9.82 12.22 13.52
CA ALA A 257 -8.80 11.33 12.96
C ALA A 257 -9.36 10.47 11.83
N GLY A 258 -10.65 10.10 11.89
CA GLY A 258 -11.31 9.27 10.88
C GLY A 258 -11.26 9.95 9.52
N THR A 259 -11.80 11.16 9.41
CA THR A 259 -11.77 11.93 8.15
C THR A 259 -10.34 12.20 7.65
N LYS A 260 -9.35 12.31 8.53
CA LYS A 260 -7.96 12.61 8.13
C LYS A 260 -7.16 11.38 7.70
N LEU A 261 -7.51 10.19 8.16
CA LEU A 261 -6.75 8.95 7.93
C LEU A 261 -7.47 7.97 6.98
N LYS A 262 -8.81 8.02 6.89
CA LYS A 262 -9.57 7.26 5.89
C LYS A 262 -9.05 7.55 4.48
N SER A 263 -8.97 6.51 3.66
CA SER A 263 -8.66 6.60 2.24
C SER A 263 -9.64 7.53 1.52
N THR A 264 -9.20 8.08 0.40
CA THR A 264 -10.03 8.97 -0.43
C THR A 264 -11.09 8.24 -1.26
N SER A 265 -11.10 6.91 -1.22
CA SER A 265 -12.05 6.06 -1.94
C SER A 265 -12.28 4.73 -1.19
N GLY A 266 -13.35 4.03 -1.56
CA GLY A 266 -13.66 2.68 -1.08
C GLY A 266 -14.64 2.62 0.09
N TRP A 267 -14.98 3.76 0.70
CA TRP A 267 -16.02 3.88 1.72
C TRP A 267 -17.38 4.16 1.07
N ASP A 268 -18.41 3.55 1.63
CA ASP A 268 -19.78 3.72 1.17
C ASP A 268 -20.31 5.14 1.47
N ASP A 269 -21.33 5.55 0.72
CA ASP A 269 -22.03 6.82 0.94
C ASP A 269 -23.13 6.64 2.00
N TYR A 270 -23.38 7.68 2.79
CA TYR A 270 -24.38 7.71 3.86
C TYR A 270 -25.15 9.03 3.85
N ASP A 271 -26.48 8.99 3.96
CA ASP A 271 -27.34 10.19 3.96
C ASP A 271 -27.01 11.21 2.85
N GLY A 272 -26.64 10.70 1.66
CA GLY A 272 -26.26 11.53 0.51
C GLY A 272 -24.88 12.20 0.61
N LYS A 273 -24.03 11.77 1.56
CA LYS A 273 -22.66 12.22 1.75
C LYS A 273 -21.70 11.06 1.51
N SER A 274 -20.48 11.38 1.09
CA SER A 274 -19.46 10.36 0.95
C SER A 274 -18.85 9.98 2.30
N GLY A 275 -18.69 8.68 2.55
CA GLY A 275 -17.99 8.18 3.74
C GLY A 275 -16.46 8.21 3.62
N ASN A 276 -15.93 8.61 2.45
CA ASN A 276 -14.50 8.68 2.18
C ASN A 276 -13.80 9.74 3.04
N GLY A 277 -12.53 9.49 3.34
CA GLY A 277 -11.66 10.44 4.02
C GLY A 277 -10.92 11.37 3.07
N SER A 278 -10.10 12.22 3.66
CA SER A 278 -9.16 13.12 2.96
C SER A 278 -7.77 12.51 2.78
N ASP A 279 -7.48 11.41 3.49
CA ASP A 279 -6.16 10.78 3.59
C ASP A 279 -4.99 11.77 3.69
N LYS A 280 -5.17 12.81 4.52
CA LYS A 280 -4.26 13.96 4.60
C LYS A 280 -2.81 13.59 4.94
N TYR A 281 -2.62 12.42 5.55
CA TYR A 281 -1.33 11.93 6.02
C TYR A 281 -0.83 10.71 5.24
N GLY A 282 -1.53 10.23 4.22
CA GLY A 282 -1.16 9.04 3.45
C GLY A 282 -1.21 7.75 4.26
N PHE A 283 -2.11 7.69 5.24
CA PHE A 283 -2.28 6.49 6.04
C PHE A 283 -3.23 5.51 5.35
N SER A 284 -4.13 5.98 4.49
CA SER A 284 -4.96 5.18 3.59
C SER A 284 -5.73 4.05 4.30
N VAL A 285 -6.56 4.37 5.30
CA VAL A 285 -7.44 3.35 5.91
C VAL A 285 -8.53 2.93 4.92
N LEU A 286 -8.53 1.65 4.56
CA LEU A 286 -9.57 1.04 3.72
C LEU A 286 -10.61 0.28 4.57
N PRO A 287 -11.90 0.30 4.20
CA PRO A 287 -12.98 -0.36 4.93
C PRO A 287 -13.03 -1.85 4.57
N ALA A 288 -12.08 -2.61 5.11
CA ALA A 288 -11.93 -4.03 4.88
C ALA A 288 -13.02 -4.89 5.54
N GLY A 289 -13.87 -4.29 6.38
CA GLY A 289 -14.83 -5.02 7.20
C GLY A 289 -14.14 -5.95 8.19
N ASP A 290 -14.86 -6.99 8.61
CA ASP A 290 -14.35 -8.00 9.52
C ASP A 290 -14.74 -9.43 9.15
N ARG A 291 -14.10 -10.38 9.84
CA ARG A 291 -14.50 -11.79 9.83
C ARG A 291 -15.03 -12.18 11.21
N ARG A 292 -16.27 -12.63 11.26
CA ARG A 292 -16.93 -13.05 12.51
C ARG A 292 -16.54 -14.46 12.95
N VAL A 293 -16.76 -14.74 14.24
CA VAL A 293 -16.76 -16.11 14.77
C VAL A 293 -17.77 -16.94 13.97
N GLY A 294 -17.34 -18.10 13.46
CA GLY A 294 -18.15 -18.92 12.56
C GLY A 294 -17.89 -18.68 11.07
N GLY A 295 -17.18 -17.61 10.71
CA GLY A 295 -16.62 -17.39 9.38
C GLY A 295 -17.46 -16.58 8.41
N SER A 296 -18.52 -15.92 8.86
CA SER A 296 -19.16 -14.88 8.06
C SER A 296 -18.28 -13.62 8.00
N TYR A 297 -18.41 -12.86 6.92
CA TYR A 297 -17.72 -11.59 6.71
C TYR A 297 -18.76 -10.46 6.67
N LEU A 298 -18.47 -9.33 7.30
CA LEU A 298 -19.39 -8.20 7.44
C LEU A 298 -18.66 -6.87 7.21
N ASP A 299 -19.45 -5.83 6.97
CA ASP A 299 -19.04 -4.43 7.11
C ASP A 299 -17.96 -3.91 6.13
N ALA A 300 -17.61 -4.67 5.07
CA ALA A 300 -16.75 -4.12 4.01
C ALA A 300 -17.45 -2.97 3.28
N GLY A 301 -16.73 -1.86 3.07
CA GLY A 301 -17.29 -0.59 2.58
C GLY A 301 -17.72 0.35 3.71
N GLU A 302 -18.14 -0.20 4.86
CA GLU A 302 -18.70 0.57 5.97
C GLU A 302 -17.71 0.77 7.13
N HIS A 303 -16.89 -0.24 7.44
CA HIS A 303 -16.01 -0.23 8.61
C HIS A 303 -14.60 -0.73 8.30
N ALA A 304 -13.62 -0.18 9.03
CA ALA A 304 -12.26 -0.71 9.09
C ALA A 304 -11.88 -1.01 10.54
N PHE A 305 -11.45 -2.25 10.82
CA PHE A 305 -11.08 -2.70 12.15
C PHE A 305 -9.59 -3.05 12.22
N PHE A 306 -8.91 -2.63 13.28
CA PHE A 306 -7.49 -2.86 13.50
C PHE A 306 -7.21 -3.45 14.88
N TRP A 307 -6.53 -4.59 14.90
CA TRP A 307 -6.05 -5.13 16.17
C TRP A 307 -4.99 -4.23 16.81
N SER A 308 -5.08 -4.10 18.13
CA SER A 308 -3.98 -3.67 18.97
C SER A 308 -3.26 -4.89 19.56
N SER A 309 -1.96 -4.76 19.86
CA SER A 309 -1.24 -5.75 20.67
C SER A 309 -1.68 -5.73 22.14
N THR A 310 -2.37 -4.68 22.57
CA THR A 310 -2.95 -4.56 23.91
C THR A 310 -4.09 -5.56 24.08
N GLY A 311 -3.89 -6.52 24.98
CA GLY A 311 -4.93 -7.47 25.35
C GLY A 311 -6.08 -6.81 26.13
N GLY A 312 -7.21 -7.50 26.21
CA GLY A 312 -8.33 -7.13 27.09
C GLY A 312 -8.52 -8.17 28.19
N SER A 313 -9.52 -9.03 28.00
CA SER A 313 -9.83 -10.11 28.93
C SER A 313 -9.23 -11.44 28.47
N SER A 314 -9.62 -12.54 29.13
CA SER A 314 -9.33 -13.88 28.66
C SER A 314 -10.02 -14.24 27.32
N TYR A 315 -11.04 -13.47 26.92
CA TYR A 315 -11.86 -13.73 25.72
C TYR A 315 -11.75 -12.66 24.65
N ASN A 316 -11.60 -11.40 25.06
CA ASN A 316 -11.65 -10.26 24.16
C ASN A 316 -10.29 -9.56 24.08
N ALA A 317 -10.02 -8.92 22.96
CA ALA A 317 -8.85 -8.09 22.72
C ALA A 317 -9.27 -6.70 22.26
N TYR A 318 -8.40 -5.73 22.49
CA TYR A 318 -8.64 -4.34 22.15
C TYR A 318 -8.43 -4.11 20.66
N TYR A 319 -9.32 -3.32 20.06
CA TYR A 319 -9.22 -2.91 18.66
C TYR A 319 -9.63 -1.46 18.48
N TRP A 320 -9.15 -0.86 17.39
CA TRP A 320 -9.60 0.42 16.90
C TRP A 320 -10.45 0.24 15.65
N TYR A 321 -11.45 1.11 15.48
CA TYR A 321 -12.26 1.09 14.28
C TYR A 321 -12.64 2.48 13.77
N PHE A 322 -12.82 2.50 12.45
CA PHE A 322 -13.29 3.62 11.66
C PHE A 322 -14.63 3.24 11.06
N SER A 323 -15.56 4.19 11.00
CA SER A 323 -16.86 4.00 10.35
C SER A 323 -17.04 5.02 9.22
N PHE A 324 -17.81 4.66 8.21
CA PHE A 324 -18.10 5.47 7.04
C PHE A 324 -18.87 6.75 7.39
N ASP A 325 -19.75 6.71 8.40
CA ASP A 325 -20.74 7.73 8.72
C ASP A 325 -20.30 8.78 9.76
N ILE A 326 -19.14 8.59 10.39
CA ILE A 326 -18.58 9.48 11.41
C ILE A 326 -17.14 9.88 11.11
N GLU A 327 -16.71 10.99 11.72
CA GLU A 327 -15.34 11.51 11.61
C GLU A 327 -14.42 10.98 12.71
N ASP A 328 -15.00 10.45 13.79
CA ASP A 328 -14.30 9.92 14.94
C ASP A 328 -13.63 8.57 14.66
N VAL A 329 -12.59 8.28 15.43
CA VAL A 329 -12.04 6.93 15.56
C VAL A 329 -12.33 6.43 16.96
N ASN A 330 -12.89 5.23 17.03
CA ASN A 330 -13.36 4.64 18.28
C ASN A 330 -12.61 3.33 18.58
N SER A 331 -12.70 2.88 19.82
CA SER A 331 -12.10 1.63 20.26
C SER A 331 -13.07 0.83 21.11
N ASP A 332 -12.96 -0.49 21.06
CA ASP A 332 -13.71 -1.39 21.93
C ASP A 332 -12.93 -2.70 22.15
N TYR A 333 -13.58 -3.68 22.76
CA TYR A 333 -13.08 -5.03 22.96
C TYR A 333 -14.01 -6.05 22.31
N ASP A 334 -13.48 -6.87 21.41
CA ASP A 334 -14.24 -7.96 20.79
C ASP A 334 -13.48 -9.29 20.93
N SER A 335 -14.18 -10.39 20.66
CA SER A 335 -13.64 -11.75 20.73
C SER A 335 -12.35 -11.88 19.92
N LYS A 336 -11.32 -12.48 20.54
CA LYS A 336 -10.01 -12.76 19.93
C LYS A 336 -10.08 -13.64 18.67
N HIS A 337 -11.23 -14.26 18.42
CA HIS A 337 -11.48 -15.13 17.27
C HIS A 337 -12.05 -14.38 16.05
N HIS A 338 -12.38 -13.09 16.19
CA HIS A 338 -12.66 -12.23 15.05
C HIS A 338 -11.41 -12.02 14.20
N GLY A 339 -11.61 -11.79 12.91
CA GLY A 339 -10.56 -11.39 11.98
C GLY A 339 -10.63 -9.89 11.72
N PHE A 340 -9.60 -9.15 12.13
CA PHE A 340 -9.45 -7.72 11.84
C PHE A 340 -8.12 -7.47 11.12
N SER A 341 -8.00 -6.30 10.49
CA SER A 341 -6.78 -5.92 9.78
C SER A 341 -5.62 -5.70 10.76
N VAL A 342 -4.40 -5.86 10.25
CA VAL A 342 -3.16 -5.53 10.97
C VAL A 342 -2.45 -4.43 10.19
N ARG A 343 -1.92 -3.45 10.92
CA ARG A 343 -1.09 -2.38 10.38
C ARG A 343 0.10 -2.19 11.29
N CYS A 344 1.29 -2.45 10.77
CA CYS A 344 2.49 -2.49 11.59
C CYS A 344 3.12 -1.11 11.76
N LEU A 345 3.79 -0.94 12.89
CA LEU A 345 4.56 0.25 13.23
C LEU A 345 6.06 -0.11 13.28
N ARG A 346 6.92 0.76 12.75
CA ARG A 346 8.37 0.50 12.72
C ARG A 346 8.98 0.64 14.11
N ASP A 347 9.92 -0.23 14.44
CA ASP A 347 10.70 -0.11 15.66
C ASP A 347 11.55 1.17 15.61
N LEU A 348 11.63 1.88 16.74
CA LEU A 348 12.55 2.99 16.93
C LEU A 348 13.85 2.43 17.49
N ASN A 349 14.94 2.58 16.72
CA ASN A 349 16.30 2.31 17.18
C ASN A 349 16.84 3.44 18.07
#